data_AF-A0AAV3WM44-F1
#
_entry.id   AF-A0AAV3WM44-F1
#
_cell.length_a   1.000
_cell.length_b   1.000
_cell.length_c   1.000
_cell.angle_alpha   90.00
_cell.angle_beta   90.00
_cell.angle_gamma   90.00
#
_symmetry.space_group_name_H-M   'P 1'
#
loop_
_entity.id
_entity.type
_entity.pdbx_description
1 polymer ?
#
loop_
_entity_poly.entity_id
_entity_poly.type
_entity_poly.pdbx_seq_one_letter_code
_entity_poly.pdbx_strand_id
1 'polypeptide(L)'
;MLNFFQPRPLGKLICGVLILTLLFSACSKANNAKISARFDADATSYPPADVQSSFDAELSKSARALPRNSLPFFDNINNPVTGLGYGSPADVTPPPPVLNSFDLAVNQLCGAPGKVVSEDAFKTMMNNNTTVLENIKANVGGYLVSGHTSNQEFLEDLTAIWFKAQGFDHVFCGEPNKGGSIGGLHYAARYLDLQNKGLAGRLANNTRNQEVMAGAVYTIGAVMKVGNGISQSSIKGYPYTLNAEEILAKAALAYKNNPNTSPSNKVCLLSVTDENKTFKAVFVTKNSAIRTFYPDATPDNSSDCKD
;
A
#
# COMPACT_ATOMS: atom_id res chain seq x y z
N MET A 1 -26.88 -28.06 46.25
CA MET A 1 -26.92 -28.49 44.83
C MET A 1 -28.37 -28.49 44.37
N LEU A 2 -28.60 -28.04 43.14
CA LEU A 2 -29.83 -28.07 42.33
C LEU A 2 -30.88 -26.95 42.49
N ASN A 3 -30.92 -26.15 41.40
CA ASN A 3 -32.06 -25.60 40.65
C ASN A 3 -33.08 -24.66 41.33
N PHE A 4 -33.08 -23.40 40.88
CA PHE A 4 -34.29 -22.66 40.49
C PHE A 4 -33.93 -21.57 39.47
N PHE A 5 -34.31 -21.76 38.19
CA PHE A 5 -34.41 -20.69 37.21
C PHE A 5 -35.84 -20.72 36.66
N GLN A 6 -36.59 -19.64 36.91
CA GLN A 6 -37.89 -19.40 36.28
C GLN A 6 -37.74 -18.48 35.06
N PRO A 7 -38.50 -18.69 33.97
CA PRO A 7 -38.52 -17.79 32.83
C PRO A 7 -39.50 -16.61 33.07
N ARG A 8 -39.15 -15.42 32.58
CA ARG A 8 -40.09 -14.29 32.45
C ARG A 8 -40.48 -14.08 30.97
N PRO A 9 -41.70 -13.60 30.69
CA PRO A 9 -42.31 -13.68 29.36
C PRO A 9 -42.06 -12.44 28.48
N LEU A 10 -42.28 -12.67 27.18
CA LEU A 10 -42.37 -11.68 26.10
C LEU A 10 -43.38 -10.57 26.42
N GLY A 11 -42.94 -9.31 26.28
CA GLY A 11 -43.80 -8.14 26.14
C GLY A 11 -43.70 -7.55 24.74
N LYS A 12 -44.78 -7.69 23.95
CA LYS A 12 -45.03 -6.94 22.71
C LYS A 12 -45.39 -5.49 23.07
N LEU A 13 -44.82 -4.52 22.37
CA LEU A 13 -45.31 -3.13 22.33
C LEU A 13 -45.15 -2.62 20.88
N ILE A 14 -46.21 -2.75 20.07
CA ILE A 14 -47.10 -1.69 19.57
C ILE A 14 -46.44 -0.76 18.54
N CYS A 15 -46.94 -0.89 17.31
CA CYS A 15 -46.82 0.05 16.19
C CYS A 15 -47.11 1.49 16.61
N GLY A 16 -46.21 2.40 16.26
CA GLY A 16 -46.46 3.84 16.19
C GLY A 16 -46.07 4.35 14.81
N VAL A 17 -47.03 4.29 13.88
CA VAL A 17 -46.97 5.01 12.60
C VAL A 17 -47.13 6.50 12.91
N LEU A 18 -46.14 7.32 12.59
CA LEU A 18 -46.33 8.77 12.53
C LEU A 18 -46.03 9.23 11.10
N ILE A 19 -47.12 9.40 10.36
CA ILE A 19 -47.17 10.15 9.10
C ILE A 19 -47.11 11.63 9.47
N LEU A 20 -46.11 12.34 8.98
CA LEU A 20 -46.16 13.80 8.91
C LEU A 20 -45.72 14.25 7.51
N THR A 21 -46.69 14.20 6.59
CA THR A 21 -46.67 14.93 5.34
C THR A 21 -47.32 16.28 5.61
N LEU A 22 -46.65 17.41 5.36
CA LEU A 22 -47.27 18.67 4.98
C LEU A 22 -46.22 19.68 4.48
N LEU A 23 -46.27 19.90 3.16
CA LEU A 23 -46.25 21.19 2.46
C LEU A 23 -45.26 22.28 2.91
N PHE A 24 -44.23 22.52 2.10
CA PHE A 24 -43.85 23.90 1.73
C PHE A 24 -43.45 23.94 0.25
N SER A 25 -44.29 24.60 -0.54
CA SER A 25 -43.99 25.05 -1.90
C SER A 25 -43.97 26.58 -1.90
N ALA A 26 -42.94 27.12 -2.54
CA ALA A 26 -42.77 28.48 -3.06
C ALA A 26 -42.89 29.68 -2.08
N CYS A 27 -41.75 30.31 -1.78
CA CYS A 27 -41.42 31.67 -2.26
C CYS A 27 -39.99 32.06 -1.83
N SER A 28 -39.10 32.36 -2.78
CA SER A 28 -38.36 33.64 -2.83
C SER A 28 -37.22 33.55 -3.84
N LYS A 29 -37.45 34.12 -5.03
CA LYS A 29 -36.40 34.72 -5.85
C LYS A 29 -36.02 36.05 -5.19
N ALA A 30 -34.76 36.23 -4.79
CA ALA A 30 -33.98 37.45 -5.02
C ALA A 30 -32.63 37.39 -4.30
N ASN A 31 -31.63 38.03 -4.93
CA ASN A 31 -30.33 38.45 -4.40
C ASN A 31 -29.17 37.47 -4.61
N ASN A 32 -28.83 37.33 -5.89
CA ASN A 32 -27.49 37.04 -6.37
C ASN A 32 -26.83 38.39 -6.71
N ALA A 33 -25.99 38.94 -5.83
CA ALA A 33 -24.98 39.95 -6.15
C ALA A 33 -24.17 40.31 -4.88
N LYS A 34 -22.84 40.35 -5.04
CA LYS A 34 -21.82 40.78 -4.07
C LYS A 34 -21.50 39.77 -2.97
N ILE A 35 -20.57 38.87 -3.26
CA ILE A 35 -19.24 38.77 -2.62
C ILE A 35 -18.45 37.79 -3.51
N SER A 36 -17.88 38.32 -4.59
CA SER A 36 -16.84 37.67 -5.38
C SER A 36 -15.98 38.79 -5.95
N ALA A 37 -15.05 39.24 -5.11
CA ALA A 37 -13.95 40.13 -5.46
C ALA A 37 -13.05 40.25 -4.23
N ARG A 38 -12.09 39.33 -4.11
CA ARG A 38 -10.78 39.46 -3.43
C ARG A 38 -10.19 38.07 -3.21
N PHE A 39 -9.70 37.46 -4.30
CA PHE A 39 -8.60 36.49 -4.28
C PHE A 39 -8.12 36.32 -5.72
N ASP A 40 -7.54 37.39 -6.26
CA ASP A 40 -6.77 37.36 -7.51
C ASP A 40 -5.55 38.25 -7.31
N ALA A 41 -4.44 37.62 -6.93
CA ALA A 41 -3.07 38.04 -7.23
C ALA A 41 -2.10 37.06 -6.56
N ASP A 42 -1.63 36.09 -7.35
CA ASP A 42 -0.22 35.69 -7.48
C ASP A 42 -0.05 34.17 -7.61
N ALA A 43 -0.41 33.67 -8.79
CA ALA A 43 -0.06 32.33 -9.25
C ALA A 43 0.17 32.40 -10.76
N THR A 44 1.30 32.98 -11.17
CA THR A 44 1.75 32.93 -12.56
C THR A 44 3.14 32.30 -12.64
N SER A 45 3.17 30.99 -12.92
CA SER A 45 4.08 30.36 -13.90
C SER A 45 3.88 28.84 -13.93
N TYR A 46 2.65 28.42 -14.24
CA TYR A 46 2.49 27.12 -14.89
C TYR A 46 2.83 27.29 -16.37
N PRO A 47 3.64 26.39 -16.98
CA PRO A 47 3.88 26.45 -18.40
C PRO A 47 2.56 26.27 -19.17
N PRO A 48 2.44 26.87 -20.36
CA PRO A 48 1.24 26.79 -21.17
C PRO A 48 0.89 25.33 -21.52
N ALA A 49 -0.43 25.07 -21.63
CA ALA A 49 -1.02 23.74 -21.80
C ALA A 49 -0.59 22.99 -23.09
N ASP A 50 0.12 23.67 -23.98
CA ASP A 50 0.71 23.14 -25.22
C ASP A 50 2.02 22.37 -24.98
N VAL A 51 2.75 22.64 -23.87
CA VAL A 51 3.98 21.89 -23.52
C VAL A 51 3.65 20.56 -22.83
N GLN A 52 2.58 20.51 -22.02
CA GLN A 52 2.13 19.29 -21.34
C GLN A 52 1.70 18.20 -22.35
N SER A 53 1.03 18.61 -23.43
CA SER A 53 0.60 17.71 -24.52
C SER A 53 1.76 17.05 -25.27
N SER A 54 2.95 17.67 -25.31
CA SER A 54 4.12 17.07 -25.96
C SER A 54 4.83 16.04 -25.07
N PHE A 55 4.81 16.23 -23.74
CA PHE A 55 5.39 15.26 -22.78
C PHE A 55 4.56 13.98 -22.71
N ASP A 56 3.23 14.09 -22.73
CA ASP A 56 2.33 12.93 -22.72
C ASP A 56 2.36 12.18 -24.08
N ALA A 57 2.57 12.89 -25.20
CA ALA A 57 2.72 12.28 -26.52
C ALA A 57 4.06 11.55 -26.72
N GLU A 58 5.13 11.95 -26.03
CA GLU A 58 6.43 11.26 -26.04
C GLU A 58 6.44 10.04 -25.09
N LEU A 59 5.70 10.10 -23.98
CA LEU A 59 5.46 8.98 -23.07
C LEU A 59 4.56 7.89 -23.69
N SER A 60 3.67 8.25 -24.62
CA SER A 60 2.74 7.34 -25.29
C SER A 60 3.34 6.55 -26.47
N LYS A 61 4.49 6.96 -27.03
CA LYS A 61 5.04 6.37 -28.28
C LYS A 61 6.14 5.32 -28.12
N SER A 62 6.55 5.01 -26.90
CA SER A 62 7.36 3.83 -26.62
C SER A 62 6.68 3.07 -25.50
N ALA A 63 6.07 1.92 -25.81
CA ALA A 63 6.04 0.85 -24.82
C ALA A 63 7.52 0.61 -24.47
N ARG A 64 7.99 1.28 -23.41
CA ARG A 64 9.41 1.31 -23.07
C ARG A 64 9.81 -0.14 -22.86
N ALA A 65 10.67 -0.65 -23.74
CA ALA A 65 11.04 -2.06 -23.70
C ALA A 65 11.54 -2.41 -22.29
N LEU A 66 10.97 -3.48 -21.74
CA LEU A 66 11.38 -4.03 -20.45
C LEU A 66 12.90 -4.28 -20.44
N PRO A 67 13.54 -4.40 -19.26
CA PRO A 67 14.92 -4.88 -19.19
C PRO A 67 15.13 -6.11 -20.10
N ARG A 68 16.28 -6.22 -20.77
CA ARG A 68 16.55 -7.37 -21.66
C ARG A 68 16.33 -8.67 -20.90
N ASN A 69 15.72 -9.66 -21.56
CA ASN A 69 15.41 -10.97 -20.98
C ASN A 69 14.51 -10.93 -19.73
N SER A 70 13.63 -9.94 -19.66
CA SER A 70 12.58 -9.89 -18.64
C SER A 70 11.19 -10.03 -19.24
N LEU A 71 10.28 -10.54 -18.43
CA LEU A 71 8.88 -10.76 -18.73
C LEU A 71 8.04 -9.76 -17.93
N PRO A 72 6.77 -9.50 -18.28
CA PRO A 72 5.91 -8.71 -17.41
C PRO A 72 5.75 -9.36 -16.03
N PHE A 73 5.53 -8.52 -15.02
CA PHE A 73 4.98 -8.88 -13.71
C PHE A 73 3.48 -9.13 -13.78
N PHE A 74 2.76 -8.34 -14.59
CA PHE A 74 1.31 -8.42 -14.74
C PHE A 74 0.91 -8.44 -16.21
N ASP A 75 -0.04 -9.30 -16.55
CA ASP A 75 -0.71 -9.31 -17.85
C ASP A 75 -2.16 -9.80 -17.70
N ASN A 76 -2.91 -9.93 -18.80
CA ASN A 76 -4.31 -10.37 -18.77
C ASN A 76 -4.49 -11.77 -19.39
N ILE A 77 -3.43 -12.57 -19.45
CA ILE A 77 -3.42 -13.88 -20.10
C ILE A 77 -3.23 -14.95 -19.03
N ASN A 78 -4.26 -15.78 -18.85
CA ASN A 78 -4.13 -16.95 -17.97
C ASN A 78 -3.17 -17.99 -18.58
N ASN A 79 -1.91 -17.97 -18.13
CA ASN A 79 -0.80 -18.74 -18.72
C ASN A 79 -0.08 -19.62 -17.68
N PRO A 80 -0.80 -20.56 -17.01
CA PRO A 80 -0.25 -21.28 -15.87
C PRO A 80 1.03 -22.04 -16.21
N VAL A 81 2.01 -21.95 -15.34
CA VAL A 81 3.29 -22.65 -15.46
C VAL A 81 3.41 -23.76 -14.42
N THR A 82 4.14 -24.82 -14.78
CA THR A 82 4.46 -25.93 -13.88
C THR A 82 5.88 -25.81 -13.33
N GLY A 83 6.14 -26.44 -12.18
CA GLY A 83 7.47 -26.49 -11.57
C GLY A 83 7.80 -25.28 -10.69
N LEU A 84 6.78 -24.57 -10.20
CA LEU A 84 6.91 -23.56 -9.15
C LEU A 84 7.45 -24.17 -7.86
N GLY A 85 8.14 -23.37 -7.05
CA GLY A 85 8.55 -23.77 -5.70
C GLY A 85 7.35 -24.03 -4.79
N TYR A 86 6.28 -23.25 -4.97
CA TYR A 86 5.00 -23.44 -4.30
C TYR A 86 3.83 -22.98 -5.18
N GLY A 87 2.67 -23.63 -5.04
CA GLY A 87 1.45 -23.29 -5.77
C GLY A 87 1.41 -23.79 -7.23
N SER A 88 2.28 -24.72 -7.63
CA SER A 88 2.26 -25.29 -8.99
C SER A 88 1.04 -26.19 -9.22
N PRO A 89 0.42 -26.16 -10.41
CA PRO A 89 0.55 -25.15 -11.46
C PRO A 89 -0.18 -23.85 -11.10
N ALA A 90 0.39 -22.70 -11.46
CA ALA A 90 -0.28 -21.41 -11.31
C ALA A 90 0.20 -20.40 -12.35
N ASP A 91 -0.63 -19.40 -12.59
CA ASP A 91 -0.28 -18.19 -13.33
C ASP A 91 0.60 -17.28 -12.46
N VAL A 92 1.77 -16.89 -12.98
CA VAL A 92 2.77 -16.06 -12.28
C VAL A 92 2.71 -14.60 -12.71
N THR A 93 1.76 -14.25 -13.57
CA THR A 93 1.51 -12.94 -14.18
C THR A 93 0.04 -12.57 -14.01
N PRO A 94 -0.42 -12.31 -12.78
CA PRO A 94 -1.82 -11.98 -12.55
C PRO A 94 -2.22 -10.70 -13.31
N PRO A 95 -3.54 -10.44 -13.45
CA PRO A 95 -4.05 -9.15 -13.89
C PRO A 95 -3.37 -7.99 -13.16
N PRO A 96 -3.13 -6.85 -13.83
CA PRO A 96 -2.65 -5.65 -13.14
C PRO A 96 -3.60 -5.26 -12.00
N PRO A 97 -3.08 -4.98 -10.79
CA PRO A 97 -3.93 -4.48 -9.70
C PRO A 97 -4.54 -3.13 -10.06
N VAL A 98 -5.76 -2.88 -9.57
CA VAL A 98 -6.42 -1.58 -9.72
C VAL A 98 -5.84 -0.62 -8.69
N LEU A 99 -5.26 0.49 -9.15
CA LEU A 99 -4.62 1.48 -8.28
C LEU A 99 -5.60 2.59 -7.91
N ASN A 100 -5.67 2.91 -6.62
CA ASN A 100 -6.39 4.09 -6.14
C ASN A 100 -5.51 5.36 -6.18
N SER A 101 -6.06 6.51 -5.81
CA SER A 101 -5.31 7.78 -5.84
C SER A 101 -4.12 7.81 -4.89
N PHE A 102 -4.21 7.11 -3.75
CA PHE A 102 -3.13 7.04 -2.78
C PHE A 102 -1.98 6.12 -3.24
N ASP A 103 -2.30 5.01 -3.93
CA ASP A 103 -1.29 4.17 -4.58
C ASP A 103 -0.45 4.96 -5.60
N LEU A 104 -1.12 5.78 -6.40
CA LEU A 104 -0.46 6.67 -7.35
C LEU A 104 0.43 7.71 -6.64
N ALA A 105 -0.03 8.27 -5.52
CA ALA A 105 0.76 9.20 -4.73
C ALA A 105 2.03 8.54 -4.15
N VAL A 106 1.92 7.30 -3.65
CA VAL A 106 3.07 6.53 -3.16
C VAL A 106 4.05 6.20 -4.29
N ASN A 107 3.57 5.79 -5.46
CA ASN A 107 4.41 5.56 -6.64
C ASN A 107 5.13 6.84 -7.10
N GLN A 108 4.44 7.98 -7.08
CA GLN A 108 5.04 9.29 -7.37
C GLN A 108 6.11 9.66 -6.32
N LEU A 109 5.83 9.41 -5.05
CA LEU A 109 6.78 9.64 -3.95
C LEU A 109 8.04 8.78 -4.13
N CYS A 110 7.89 7.49 -4.44
CA CYS A 110 9.00 6.56 -4.71
C CYS A 110 9.78 6.91 -5.99
N GLY A 111 9.17 7.54 -6.99
CA GLY A 111 9.87 8.08 -8.17
C GLY A 111 10.74 7.06 -8.92
N ALA A 112 11.95 7.45 -9.31
CA ALA A 112 12.89 6.59 -10.02
C ALA A 112 13.47 5.47 -9.11
N PRO A 113 13.86 4.30 -9.68
CA PRO A 113 14.59 3.26 -8.95
C PRO A 113 15.75 3.79 -8.10
N GLY A 114 15.77 3.46 -6.81
CA GLY A 114 16.83 3.85 -5.88
C GLY A 114 16.71 5.28 -5.32
N LYS A 115 15.64 6.02 -5.63
CA LYS A 115 15.31 7.26 -4.90
C LYS A 115 15.06 6.92 -3.43
N VAL A 116 15.71 7.68 -2.54
CA VAL A 116 15.45 7.67 -1.10
C VAL A 116 14.38 8.71 -0.81
N VAL A 117 13.28 8.30 -0.18
CA VAL A 117 12.20 9.22 0.19
C VAL A 117 12.59 9.98 1.46
N SER A 118 12.33 11.29 1.49
CA SER A 118 12.50 12.08 2.71
C SER A 118 11.25 12.05 3.59
N GLU A 119 11.46 12.17 4.90
CA GLU A 119 10.37 12.30 5.88
C GLU A 119 9.43 13.46 5.54
N ASP A 120 9.97 14.61 5.15
CA ASP A 120 9.15 15.78 4.78
C ASP A 120 8.26 15.52 3.56
N ALA A 121 8.80 14.85 2.54
CA ALA A 121 8.00 14.52 1.35
C ALA A 121 6.89 13.51 1.68
N PHE A 122 7.15 12.55 2.57
CA PHE A 122 6.13 11.65 3.10
C PHE A 122 5.07 12.42 3.90
N LYS A 123 5.48 13.31 4.81
CA LYS A 123 4.55 14.15 5.58
C LYS A 123 3.70 15.05 4.69
N THR A 124 4.28 15.65 3.65
CA THR A 124 3.51 16.40 2.63
C THR A 124 2.51 15.51 1.90
N MET A 125 2.92 14.30 1.47
CA MET A 125 2.01 13.35 0.84
C MET A 125 0.83 13.00 1.76
N MET A 126 1.08 12.70 3.04
CA MET A 126 0.04 12.37 4.01
C MET A 126 -0.89 13.57 4.29
N ASN A 127 -0.35 14.79 4.39
CA ASN A 127 -1.17 16.00 4.56
C ASN A 127 -2.04 16.31 3.34
N ASN A 128 -1.64 15.88 2.14
CA ASN A 128 -2.48 15.96 0.94
C ASN A 128 -3.50 14.81 0.83
N ASN A 129 -3.41 13.81 1.71
CA ASN A 129 -4.27 12.63 1.75
C ASN A 129 -4.81 12.42 3.18
N THR A 130 -5.44 13.45 3.75
CA THR A 130 -5.82 13.46 5.18
C THR A 130 -6.77 12.33 5.58
N THR A 131 -7.69 11.93 4.70
CA THR A 131 -8.57 10.77 4.95
C THR A 131 -7.79 9.48 5.16
N VAL A 132 -6.70 9.27 4.41
CA VAL A 132 -5.82 8.10 4.58
C VAL A 132 -5.13 8.14 5.94
N LEU A 133 -4.62 9.31 6.34
CA LEU A 133 -4.00 9.49 7.66
C LEU A 133 -4.99 9.18 8.79
N GLU A 134 -6.22 9.68 8.67
CA GLU A 134 -7.30 9.47 9.65
C GLU A 134 -7.71 8.00 9.74
N ASN A 135 -7.81 7.30 8.60
CA ASN A 135 -8.13 5.88 8.56
C ASN A 135 -7.03 5.03 9.23
N ILE A 136 -5.76 5.29 8.91
CA ILE A 136 -4.62 4.59 9.54
C ILE A 136 -4.63 4.85 11.05
N LYS A 137 -4.87 6.10 11.46
CA LYS A 137 -4.97 6.47 12.88
C LYS A 137 -6.11 5.75 13.58
N ALA A 138 -7.30 5.71 12.98
CA ALA A 138 -8.44 4.99 13.52
C ALA A 138 -8.14 3.49 13.65
N ASN A 139 -7.51 2.89 12.63
CA ASN A 139 -7.14 1.47 12.61
C ASN A 139 -6.21 1.07 13.76
N VAL A 140 -5.29 1.96 14.17
CA VAL A 140 -4.40 1.71 15.31
C VAL A 140 -4.99 2.15 16.65
N GLY A 141 -6.26 2.58 16.71
CA GLY A 141 -6.91 3.01 17.95
C GLY A 141 -6.51 4.42 18.40
N GLY A 142 -6.20 5.31 17.46
CA GLY A 142 -6.08 6.75 17.69
C GLY A 142 -4.67 7.29 17.96
N TYR A 143 -3.70 6.44 18.32
CA TYR A 143 -2.34 6.85 18.63
C TYR A 143 -1.32 5.72 18.40
N LEU A 144 -0.07 6.07 18.13
CA LEU A 144 1.08 5.16 18.11
C LEU A 144 1.94 5.34 19.37
N VAL A 145 2.13 6.57 19.82
CA VAL A 145 2.74 6.91 21.12
C VAL A 145 1.65 7.37 22.08
N SER A 146 1.67 6.87 23.32
CA SER A 146 0.66 7.23 24.32
C SER A 146 0.68 8.74 24.59
N GLY A 147 -0.49 9.38 24.57
CA GLY A 147 -0.65 10.83 24.74
C GLY A 147 -0.58 11.64 23.44
N HIS A 148 0.00 11.09 22.37
CA HIS A 148 0.04 11.72 21.04
C HIS A 148 -1.27 11.43 20.30
N THR A 149 -2.23 12.34 20.37
CA THR A 149 -3.61 12.10 19.89
C THR A 149 -4.09 13.10 18.85
N SER A 150 -3.35 14.18 18.58
CA SER A 150 -3.65 15.07 17.44
C SER A 150 -3.26 14.41 16.10
N ASN A 151 -3.74 14.94 14.98
CA ASN A 151 -3.33 14.43 13.66
C ASN A 151 -1.85 14.72 13.36
N GLN A 152 -1.35 15.86 13.83
CA GLN A 152 0.06 16.23 13.65
C GLN A 152 0.99 15.29 14.43
N GLU A 153 0.73 15.06 15.72
CA GLU A 153 1.55 14.13 16.52
C GLU A 153 1.49 12.71 15.95
N PHE A 154 0.30 12.27 15.53
CA PHE A 154 0.16 10.97 14.89
C PHE A 154 0.98 10.86 13.59
N LEU A 155 0.99 11.90 12.77
CA LEU A 155 1.79 11.92 11.54
C LEU A 155 3.30 11.87 11.84
N GLU A 156 3.76 12.58 12.88
CA GLU A 156 5.16 12.50 13.31
C GLU A 156 5.51 11.09 13.81
N ASP A 157 4.64 10.46 14.61
CA ASP A 157 4.85 9.09 15.08
C ASP A 157 4.87 8.09 13.90
N LEU A 158 3.91 8.21 12.98
CA LEU A 158 3.81 7.36 11.80
C LEU A 158 5.07 7.51 10.93
N THR A 159 5.54 8.73 10.74
CA THR A 159 6.79 9.02 10.02
C THR A 159 7.97 8.37 10.72
N ALA A 160 8.10 8.56 12.04
CA ALA A 160 9.23 8.03 12.81
C ALA A 160 9.31 6.50 12.71
N ILE A 161 8.19 5.78 12.82
CA ILE A 161 8.20 4.31 12.76
C ILE A 161 8.53 3.77 11.37
N TRP A 162 8.25 4.51 10.30
CA TRP A 162 8.52 4.07 8.93
C TRP A 162 9.92 4.45 8.44
N PHE A 163 10.48 5.56 8.93
CA PHE A 163 11.72 6.12 8.38
C PHE A 163 12.96 5.80 9.20
N LYS A 164 12.85 5.68 10.53
CA LYS A 164 14.01 5.45 11.41
C LYS A 164 14.77 4.14 11.13
N ALA A 165 14.10 3.13 10.57
CA ALA A 165 14.73 1.89 10.10
C ALA A 165 14.58 1.67 8.58
N GLN A 166 14.32 2.75 7.83
CA GLN A 166 14.18 2.74 6.36
C GLN A 166 13.10 1.77 5.86
N GLY A 167 12.05 1.54 6.65
CA GLY A 167 10.97 0.62 6.30
C GLY A 167 10.17 1.09 5.10
N PHE A 168 9.97 2.41 4.94
CA PHE A 168 9.15 2.94 3.84
C PHE A 168 9.77 2.62 2.48
N ASP A 169 11.02 3.04 2.27
CA ASP A 169 11.74 2.77 1.03
C ASP A 169 11.86 1.26 0.77
N HIS A 170 12.16 0.48 1.82
CA HIS A 170 12.29 -0.96 1.70
C HIS A 170 10.97 -1.63 1.25
N VAL A 171 9.85 -1.35 1.91
CA VAL A 171 8.57 -2.00 1.58
C VAL A 171 7.99 -1.47 0.27
N PHE A 172 7.91 -0.15 0.11
CA PHE A 172 7.16 0.47 -0.99
C PHE A 172 8.01 0.75 -2.23
N CYS A 173 9.21 1.28 -2.07
CA CYS A 173 9.98 1.79 -3.21
C CYS A 173 10.96 0.77 -3.81
N GLY A 174 11.46 -0.13 -2.97
CA GLY A 174 12.58 -1.03 -3.25
C GLY A 174 13.94 -0.33 -3.10
N GLU A 175 14.95 -1.10 -2.69
CA GLU A 175 16.34 -0.66 -2.48
C GLU A 175 17.27 -1.35 -3.51
N PRO A 176 17.21 -0.99 -4.81
CA PRO A 176 18.01 -1.65 -5.82
C PRO A 176 19.48 -1.21 -5.75
N ASN A 177 20.40 -2.17 -5.64
CA ASN A 177 21.83 -1.92 -5.77
C ASN A 177 22.28 -2.15 -7.23
N LYS A 178 22.90 -1.15 -7.85
CA LYS A 178 23.39 -1.23 -9.23
C LYS A 178 24.46 -2.31 -9.36
N GLY A 179 24.23 -3.29 -10.22
CA GLY A 179 25.08 -4.47 -10.38
C GLY A 179 24.91 -5.50 -9.27
N GLY A 180 23.96 -5.31 -8.36
CA GLY A 180 23.73 -6.16 -7.19
C GLY A 180 22.26 -6.52 -6.99
N SER A 181 21.92 -6.81 -5.74
CA SER A 181 20.60 -7.26 -5.31
C SER A 181 19.58 -6.13 -5.23
N ILE A 182 18.30 -6.49 -5.33
CA ILE A 182 17.19 -5.62 -4.93
C ILE A 182 16.86 -5.92 -3.46
N GLY A 183 16.96 -4.93 -2.58
CA GLY A 183 16.38 -5.00 -1.23
C GLY A 183 14.91 -4.62 -1.25
N GLY A 184 14.09 -5.22 -0.38
CA GLY A 184 12.70 -4.83 -0.24
C GLY A 184 11.85 -5.13 -1.47
N LEU A 185 11.06 -4.13 -1.91
CA LEU A 185 10.12 -4.18 -3.05
C LEU A 185 8.95 -5.15 -2.79
N HIS A 186 8.08 -4.78 -1.84
CA HIS A 186 7.01 -5.64 -1.33
C HIS A 186 5.61 -5.08 -1.56
N TYR A 187 5.48 -4.16 -2.52
CA TYR A 187 4.23 -3.44 -2.80
C TYR A 187 3.83 -3.59 -4.28
N ALA A 188 2.69 -4.23 -4.54
CA ALA A 188 2.26 -4.63 -5.88
C ALA A 188 2.19 -3.45 -6.87
N ALA A 189 1.68 -2.29 -6.45
CA ALA A 189 1.58 -1.15 -7.34
C ALA A 189 2.94 -0.63 -7.81
N ARG A 190 4.00 -0.82 -7.01
CA ARG A 190 5.36 -0.44 -7.41
C ARG A 190 5.88 -1.32 -8.54
N TYR A 191 5.56 -2.62 -8.53
CA TYR A 191 5.88 -3.50 -9.66
C TYR A 191 5.18 -3.02 -10.93
N LEU A 192 3.89 -2.66 -10.84
CA LEU A 192 3.11 -2.20 -11.98
C LEU A 192 3.65 -0.88 -12.53
N ASP A 193 3.95 0.09 -11.65
CA ASP A 193 4.54 1.38 -12.04
C ASP A 193 5.87 1.20 -12.78
N LEU A 194 6.77 0.36 -12.24
CA LEU A 194 8.06 0.11 -12.86
C LEU A 194 7.95 -0.67 -14.17
N GLN A 195 7.01 -1.62 -14.27
CA GLN A 195 6.71 -2.31 -15.52
C GLN A 195 6.24 -1.32 -16.59
N ASN A 196 5.25 -0.48 -16.27
CA ASN A 196 4.67 0.46 -17.23
C ASN A 196 5.70 1.49 -17.71
N LYS A 197 6.66 1.86 -16.85
CA LYS A 197 7.79 2.73 -17.21
C LYS A 197 8.91 2.00 -17.97
N GLY A 198 8.79 0.69 -18.20
CA GLY A 198 9.83 -0.14 -18.82
C GLY A 198 11.11 -0.24 -17.98
N LEU A 199 11.00 -0.03 -16.66
CA LEU A 199 12.11 0.02 -15.72
C LEU A 199 12.32 -1.30 -14.98
N ALA A 200 11.30 -2.15 -14.86
CA ALA A 200 11.46 -3.45 -14.23
C ALA A 200 10.59 -4.51 -14.90
N GLY A 201 10.96 -5.76 -14.72
CA GLY A 201 10.20 -6.92 -15.16
C GLY A 201 10.59 -8.16 -14.38
N ARG A 202 9.85 -9.24 -14.59
CA ARG A 202 10.10 -10.55 -14.00
C ARG A 202 11.33 -11.18 -14.64
N LEU A 203 12.19 -11.80 -13.84
CA LEU A 203 13.31 -12.60 -14.35
C LEU A 203 12.78 -13.78 -15.17
N ALA A 204 13.27 -13.93 -16.40
CA ALA A 204 13.10 -15.15 -17.17
C ALA A 204 13.84 -16.32 -16.47
N ASN A 205 13.37 -17.55 -16.71
CA ASN A 205 14.01 -18.78 -16.22
C ASN A 205 14.17 -18.87 -14.68
N ASN A 206 13.23 -18.32 -13.91
CA ASN A 206 13.25 -18.33 -12.45
C ASN A 206 12.14 -19.18 -11.82
N THR A 207 11.47 -20.05 -12.60
CA THR A 207 10.25 -20.77 -12.20
C THR A 207 10.37 -21.52 -10.86
N ARG A 208 11.50 -22.20 -10.61
CA ARG A 208 11.67 -22.99 -9.37
C ARG A 208 11.74 -22.16 -8.08
N ASN A 209 12.03 -20.86 -8.19
CA ASN A 209 12.08 -19.93 -7.05
C ASN A 209 10.78 -19.11 -6.92
N GLN A 210 9.80 -19.34 -7.81
CA GLN A 210 8.53 -18.63 -7.79
C GLN A 210 7.53 -19.39 -6.91
N GLU A 211 6.73 -18.63 -6.18
CA GLU A 211 5.69 -19.16 -5.30
C GLU A 211 4.42 -18.36 -5.55
N VAL A 212 3.30 -19.05 -5.72
CA VAL A 212 2.03 -18.39 -6.00
C VAL A 212 0.94 -18.90 -5.09
N MET A 213 0.32 -17.98 -4.36
CA MET A 213 -1.02 -18.14 -3.83
C MET A 213 -1.94 -17.29 -4.69
N ALA A 214 -2.65 -17.91 -5.63
CA ALA A 214 -3.40 -17.21 -6.66
C ALA A 214 -4.38 -16.18 -6.06
N GLY A 215 -4.22 -14.94 -6.51
CA GLY A 215 -4.99 -13.78 -6.05
C GLY A 215 -4.65 -13.32 -4.64
N ALA A 216 -3.53 -13.73 -4.04
CA ALA A 216 -3.14 -13.35 -2.68
C ALA A 216 -1.65 -12.98 -2.56
N VAL A 217 -0.75 -13.90 -2.89
CA VAL A 217 0.70 -13.73 -2.71
C VAL A 217 1.42 -14.18 -3.97
N TYR A 218 2.37 -13.37 -4.43
CA TYR A 218 3.25 -13.71 -5.55
C TYR A 218 4.68 -13.44 -5.13
N THR A 219 5.47 -14.51 -5.07
CA THR A 219 6.92 -14.47 -4.92
C THR A 219 7.55 -14.72 -6.28
N ILE A 220 8.29 -13.74 -6.79
CA ILE A 220 8.88 -13.79 -8.13
C ILE A 220 10.31 -13.28 -8.16
N GLY A 221 11.04 -13.66 -9.21
CA GLY A 221 12.31 -13.04 -9.53
C GLY A 221 12.07 -11.70 -10.24
N ALA A 222 12.81 -10.66 -9.88
CA ALA A 222 12.69 -9.32 -10.43
C ALA A 222 14.02 -8.80 -10.94
N VAL A 223 13.97 -8.03 -12.03
CA VAL A 223 15.09 -7.23 -12.56
C VAL A 223 14.63 -5.79 -12.76
N MET A 224 15.49 -4.85 -12.40
CA MET A 224 15.21 -3.42 -12.39
C MET A 224 16.37 -2.63 -13.00
N LYS A 225 16.09 -1.66 -13.87
CA LYS A 225 17.05 -0.68 -14.39
C LYS A 225 17.40 0.32 -13.30
N VAL A 226 18.69 0.57 -13.10
CA VAL A 226 19.21 1.55 -12.14
C VAL A 226 20.29 2.38 -12.82
N GLY A 227 19.95 3.61 -13.19
CA GLY A 227 20.78 4.42 -14.08
C GLY A 227 21.06 3.69 -15.39
N ASN A 228 22.33 3.48 -15.72
CA ASN A 228 22.77 2.72 -16.90
C ASN A 228 23.01 1.21 -16.62
N GLY A 229 22.72 0.73 -15.41
CA GLY A 229 22.91 -0.67 -15.01
C GLY A 229 21.59 -1.36 -14.68
N ILE A 230 21.71 -2.57 -14.12
CA ILE A 230 20.58 -3.35 -13.61
C ILE A 230 20.83 -3.78 -12.17
N SER A 231 19.76 -4.04 -11.44
CA SER A 231 19.71 -4.73 -10.17
C SER A 231 18.76 -5.92 -10.31
N GLN A 232 19.00 -7.03 -9.62
CA GLN A 232 18.14 -8.21 -9.72
C GLN A 232 18.04 -9.00 -8.42
N SER A 233 16.96 -9.74 -8.26
CA SER A 233 16.76 -10.69 -7.16
C SER A 233 15.95 -11.87 -7.67
N SER A 234 16.34 -13.10 -7.33
CA SER A 234 15.58 -14.31 -7.68
C SER A 234 14.30 -14.47 -6.87
N ILE A 235 14.17 -13.76 -5.75
CA ILE A 235 13.04 -13.87 -4.82
C ILE A 235 12.60 -12.50 -4.31
N LYS A 236 11.34 -12.15 -4.60
CA LYS A 236 10.66 -10.95 -4.14
C LYS A 236 9.16 -11.20 -4.05
N GLY A 237 8.60 -11.05 -2.86
CA GLY A 237 7.18 -11.25 -2.57
C GLY A 237 6.41 -9.94 -2.49
N TYR A 238 5.20 -9.88 -3.03
CA TYR A 238 4.24 -8.80 -2.79
C TYR A 238 2.83 -9.35 -2.51
N PRO A 239 2.04 -8.66 -1.67
CA PRO A 239 0.67 -9.05 -1.39
C PRO A 239 -0.18 -8.46 -2.49
N TYR A 240 -0.89 -9.30 -3.25
CA TYR A 240 -1.62 -8.88 -4.44
C TYR A 240 -2.88 -8.08 -4.11
N THR A 241 -3.51 -8.35 -2.97
CA THR A 241 -4.79 -7.73 -2.60
C THR A 241 -4.60 -6.40 -1.86
N LEU A 242 -3.43 -6.15 -1.27
CA LEU A 242 -3.22 -4.96 -0.45
C LEU A 242 -2.80 -3.73 -1.25
N ASN A 243 -3.51 -2.63 -1.03
CA ASN A 243 -3.11 -1.28 -1.45
C ASN A 243 -2.14 -0.63 -0.44
N ALA A 244 -1.65 0.57 -0.76
CA ALA A 244 -0.68 1.26 0.09
C ALA A 244 -1.20 1.62 1.48
N GLU A 245 -2.45 2.09 1.58
CA GLU A 245 -3.07 2.46 2.86
C GLU A 245 -3.18 1.23 3.78
N GLU A 246 -3.59 0.09 3.24
CA GLU A 246 -3.73 -1.15 3.99
C GLU A 246 -2.39 -1.68 4.51
N ILE A 247 -1.32 -1.60 3.70
CA ILE A 247 0.03 -1.96 4.16
C ILE A 247 0.47 -1.02 5.30
N LEU A 248 0.29 0.29 5.13
CA LEU A 248 0.62 1.28 6.17
C LEU A 248 -0.15 1.00 7.47
N ALA A 249 -1.47 0.77 7.37
CA ALA A 249 -2.35 0.54 8.51
C ALA A 249 -2.05 -0.77 9.24
N LYS A 250 -1.92 -1.89 8.51
CA LYS A 250 -1.68 -3.21 9.10
C LYS A 250 -0.30 -3.29 9.74
N ALA A 251 0.74 -2.76 9.10
CA ALA A 251 2.09 -2.75 9.68
C ALA A 251 2.23 -1.78 10.86
N ALA A 252 1.53 -0.63 10.84
CA ALA A 252 1.48 0.28 12.00
C ALA A 252 0.76 -0.35 13.21
N LEU A 253 -0.33 -1.08 12.98
CA LEU A 253 -1.01 -1.85 14.03
C LEU A 253 -0.09 -2.95 14.58
N ALA A 254 0.55 -3.73 13.70
CA ALA A 254 1.50 -4.75 14.11
C ALA A 254 2.66 -4.16 14.91
N TYR A 255 3.17 -2.98 14.54
CA TYR A 255 4.18 -2.24 15.31
C TYR A 255 3.68 -1.88 16.71
N LYS A 256 2.47 -1.33 16.82
CA LYS A 256 1.87 -0.94 18.11
C LYS A 256 1.78 -2.12 19.07
N ASN A 257 1.41 -3.30 18.56
CA ASN A 257 1.21 -4.50 19.39
C ASN A 257 2.53 -5.28 19.62
N ASN A 258 3.53 -5.04 18.79
CA ASN A 258 4.82 -5.73 18.82
C ASN A 258 6.02 -4.77 18.77
N PRO A 259 6.10 -3.76 19.66
CA PRO A 259 7.18 -2.80 19.63
C PRO A 259 8.52 -3.49 19.92
N ASN A 260 9.59 -2.95 19.33
CA ASN A 260 10.95 -3.41 19.56
C ASN A 260 11.89 -2.21 19.65
N THR A 261 12.36 -1.91 20.85
CA THR A 261 13.35 -0.85 21.10
C THR A 261 14.80 -1.32 20.88
N SER A 262 15.02 -2.64 20.71
CA SER A 262 16.36 -3.21 20.51
C SER A 262 16.94 -2.82 19.15
N PRO A 263 18.27 -2.67 19.04
CA PRO A 263 18.95 -2.55 17.76
C PRO A 263 19.01 -3.86 16.97
N SER A 264 18.57 -4.98 17.53
CA SER A 264 18.46 -6.25 16.81
C SER A 264 17.09 -6.38 16.15
N ASN A 265 17.05 -7.08 15.01
CA ASN A 265 15.77 -7.40 14.36
C ASN A 265 14.93 -8.29 15.28
N LYS A 266 13.64 -7.95 15.38
CA LYS A 266 12.61 -8.85 15.92
C LYS A 266 11.66 -9.18 14.79
N VAL A 267 11.44 -10.47 14.58
CA VAL A 267 10.62 -11.01 13.49
C VAL A 267 9.40 -11.69 14.09
N CYS A 268 8.23 -11.50 13.47
CA CYS A 268 7.06 -12.31 13.74
C CYS A 268 6.19 -12.45 12.48
N LEU A 269 5.30 -13.45 12.47
CA LEU A 269 4.36 -13.68 11.39
C LEU A 269 3.01 -13.06 11.72
N LEU A 270 2.58 -12.06 10.93
CA LEU A 270 1.26 -11.48 11.04
C LEU A 270 0.28 -12.24 10.15
N SER A 271 -0.87 -12.65 10.70
CA SER A 271 -1.96 -13.17 9.88
C SER A 271 -2.68 -12.00 9.18
N VAL A 272 -2.70 -12.01 7.86
CA VAL A 272 -3.39 -11.00 7.05
C VAL A 272 -4.56 -11.66 6.36
N THR A 273 -5.75 -11.12 6.60
CA THR A 273 -6.94 -11.43 5.82
C THR A 273 -7.38 -10.20 5.06
N ASP A 274 -7.60 -10.38 3.76
CA ASP A 274 -8.04 -9.33 2.84
C ASP A 274 -8.68 -9.96 1.59
N GLU A 275 -9.76 -9.38 1.07
CA GLU A 275 -10.55 -9.91 -0.06
C GLU A 275 -10.87 -11.44 0.02
N ASN A 276 -11.20 -11.94 1.22
CA ASN A 276 -11.42 -13.36 1.53
C ASN A 276 -10.21 -14.28 1.30
N LYS A 277 -9.01 -13.71 1.22
CA LYS A 277 -7.73 -14.41 1.19
C LYS A 277 -7.03 -14.24 2.52
N THR A 278 -6.45 -15.32 3.02
CA THR A 278 -5.62 -15.27 4.23
C THR A 278 -4.22 -15.77 3.90
N PHE A 279 -3.21 -15.00 4.31
CA PHE A 279 -1.80 -15.33 4.18
C PHE A 279 -1.01 -14.82 5.38
N LYS A 280 0.23 -15.26 5.53
CA LYS A 280 1.14 -14.74 6.54
C LYS A 280 2.02 -13.65 5.94
N ALA A 281 2.23 -12.60 6.70
CA ALA A 281 3.22 -11.57 6.39
C ALA A 281 4.34 -11.59 7.42
N VAL A 282 5.57 -11.63 6.95
CA VAL A 282 6.75 -11.43 7.79
C VAL A 282 6.81 -9.96 8.16
N PHE A 283 6.74 -9.68 9.45
CA PHE A 283 6.86 -8.35 10.01
C PHE A 283 8.14 -8.25 10.82
N VAL A 284 8.95 -7.23 10.53
CA VAL A 284 10.23 -7.02 11.20
C VAL A 284 10.31 -5.62 11.78
N THR A 285 10.68 -5.54 13.06
CA THR A 285 10.93 -4.28 13.76
C THR A 285 12.35 -4.21 14.31
N LYS A 286 12.88 -2.99 14.38
CA LYS A 286 14.23 -2.68 14.87
C LYS A 286 14.26 -1.20 15.30
N ASN A 287 14.97 -0.86 16.38
CA ASN A 287 15.20 0.53 16.79
C ASN A 287 13.92 1.38 16.98
N SER A 288 12.84 0.80 17.50
CA SER A 288 11.51 1.42 17.61
C SER A 288 10.93 1.84 16.25
N ALA A 289 11.16 1.03 15.22
CA ALA A 289 10.71 1.27 13.87
C ALA A 289 10.43 -0.03 13.12
N ILE A 290 9.64 0.08 12.06
CA ILE A 290 9.35 -0.97 11.09
C ILE A 290 10.54 -1.05 10.13
N ARG A 291 11.10 -2.25 9.96
CA ARG A 291 12.17 -2.52 9.00
C ARG A 291 11.63 -3.08 7.69
N THR A 292 10.69 -4.03 7.77
CA THR A 292 10.03 -4.60 6.61
C THR A 292 8.69 -5.22 6.97
N PHE A 293 7.83 -5.34 5.97
CA PHE A 293 6.54 -6.03 5.99
C PHE A 293 6.34 -6.62 4.60
N TYR A 294 6.26 -7.95 4.50
CA TYR A 294 6.09 -8.63 3.21
C TYR A 294 5.35 -9.96 3.37
N PRO A 295 4.56 -10.40 2.40
CA PRO A 295 3.90 -11.69 2.47
C PRO A 295 4.89 -12.82 2.25
N ASP A 296 4.59 -13.97 2.83
CA ASP A 296 5.30 -15.21 2.59
C ASP A 296 4.29 -16.32 2.30
N ALA A 297 4.44 -16.98 1.15
CA ALA A 297 3.58 -18.07 0.74
C ALA A 297 3.93 -19.38 1.49
N THR A 298 5.17 -19.49 1.96
CA THR A 298 5.70 -20.63 2.70
C THR A 298 6.51 -20.13 3.90
N PRO A 299 5.87 -19.45 4.86
CA PRO A 299 6.55 -18.89 6.01
C PRO A 299 7.29 -19.96 6.79
N ASP A 300 8.43 -19.57 7.37
CA ASP A 300 9.16 -20.41 8.30
C ASP A 300 8.43 -20.58 9.65
N ASN A 301 9.06 -21.26 10.60
CA ASN A 301 8.49 -21.49 11.93
C ASN A 301 8.69 -20.30 12.90
N SER A 302 8.82 -19.07 12.39
CA SER A 302 8.85 -17.86 13.22
C SER A 302 7.58 -17.74 14.06
N SER A 303 7.70 -17.13 15.25
CA SER A 303 6.55 -16.91 16.12
C SER A 303 5.54 -15.95 15.52
N ASP A 304 4.25 -16.18 15.77
CA ASP A 304 3.19 -15.24 15.39
C ASP A 304 3.33 -13.88 16.10
N CYS A 305 2.89 -12.81 15.42
CA CYS A 305 2.76 -11.50 16.04
C CYS A 305 1.61 -11.50 17.05
N LYS A 306 1.69 -10.62 18.04
CA LYS A 306 0.53 -10.30 18.88
C LYS A 306 -0.47 -9.49 18.06
N ASP A 307 -1.74 -9.89 18.15
CA ASP A 307 -2.87 -9.18 17.57
C ASP A 307 -3.14 -7.84 18.25
#